data_AF-A0A937BB61-F1
#
_entry.id   AF-A0A937BB61-F1
#
_cell.length_a   1.000
_cell.length_b   1.000
_cell.length_c   1.000
_cell.angle_alpha   90.00
_cell.angle_beta   90.00
_cell.angle_gamma   90.00
#
_symmetry.space_group_name_H-M   'P 1'
#
loop_
_entity.id
_entity.type
_entity.pdbx_description
1 polymer ?
#
loop_
_entity_poly.entity_id
_entity_poly.type
_entity_poly.pdbx_seq_one_letter_code
_entity_poly.pdbx_strand_id
1 'polypeptide(L)' 'MRFFGGFIAIVGLLSIVLPFAGMNFMFLNWVNNWGPGVSWAIRGGLVIIGLIMYIAGKPSDRE' A
#
# COMPACT_ATOMS: atom_id res chain seq x y z
N MET A 1 6.35 15.09 -0.59
CA MET A 1 6.21 13.77 0.07
C MET A 1 4.77 13.36 0.32
N ARG A 2 3.87 14.27 0.75
CA ARG A 2 2.44 13.99 0.98
C ARG A 2 1.68 13.37 -0.19
N PHE A 3 1.80 13.93 -1.40
CA PHE A 3 1.08 13.43 -2.57
C PHE A 3 1.50 11.99 -2.91
N PHE A 4 2.81 11.73 -2.91
CA PHE A 4 3.36 10.38 -3.09
C PHE A 4 2.97 9.42 -1.96
N GLY A 5 3.04 9.85 -0.69
CA GLY A 5 2.63 9.02 0.44
C GLY A 5 1.14 8.66 0.41
N GLY A 6 0.28 9.64 0.09
CA GLY A 6 -1.16 9.42 -0.09
C GLY A 6 -1.47 8.49 -1.26
N PHE A 7 -0.78 8.65 -2.39
CA PHE A 7 -0.90 7.74 -3.53
C PHE A 7 -0.50 6.31 -3.17
N ILE A 8 0.66 6.12 -2.51
CA ILE A 8 1.12 4.78 -2.07
C ILE A 8 0.14 4.17 -1.06
N ALA A 9 -0.40 4.96 -0.12
CA ALA A 9 -1.39 4.49 0.84
C ALA A 9 -2.67 4.00 0.15
N ILE A 10 -3.18 4.76 -0.84
CA ILE A 10 -4.37 4.38 -1.63
C ILE A 10 -4.08 3.14 -2.47
N VAL A 11 -2.94 3.07 -3.16
CA VAL A 11 -2.54 1.89 -3.94
C VAL A 11 -2.40 0.66 -3.05
N GLY A 12 -1.79 0.80 -1.88
CA GLY A 12 -1.72 -0.25 -0.87
C GLY A 12 -3.12 -0.72 -0.46
N LEU A 13 -4.02 0.20 -0.15
CA LEU A 13 -5.40 -0.11 0.25
C LEU A 13 -6.15 -0.84 -0.86
N LEU A 14 -6.08 -0.33 -2.09
CA LEU A 14 -6.66 -0.97 -3.26
C LEU A 14 -6.05 -2.35 -3.49
N SER A 15 -4.75 -2.55 -3.21
CA SER A 15 -4.10 -3.86 -3.39
C SER A 15 -4.63 -4.92 -2.43
N ILE A 16 -5.23 -4.52 -1.31
CA ILE A 16 -5.92 -5.41 -0.36
C ILE A 16 -7.34 -5.70 -0.85
N VAL A 17 -8.04 -4.69 -1.39
CA VAL A 17 -9.47 -4.80 -1.78
C VAL A 17 -9.68 -5.47 -3.14
N LEU A 18 -8.89 -5.12 -4.16
CA LEU A 18 -8.96 -5.67 -5.52
C LEU A 18 -9.02 -7.22 -5.57
N PRO A 19 -8.20 -7.96 -4.80
CA PRO A 19 -8.21 -9.41 -4.77
C PRO A 19 -9.57 -10.03 -4.43
N PHE A 20 -10.39 -9.36 -3.62
CA PHE A 20 -11.74 -9.83 -3.29
C PHE A 20 -12.70 -9.78 -4.48
N ALA A 21 -12.43 -8.91 -5.47
CA ALA A 21 -13.15 -8.85 -6.73
C ALA A 21 -12.52 -9.73 -7.83
N GLY A 22 -11.55 -10.60 -7.48
CA GLY A 22 -10.78 -11.38 -8.45
C GLY A 22 -9.82 -10.55 -9.31
N MET A 23 -9.63 -9.27 -8.97
CA MET A 23 -8.74 -8.36 -9.68
C MET A 23 -7.43 -8.21 -8.92
N ASN A 24 -6.33 -7.97 -9.62
CA ASN A 24 -5.04 -7.69 -9.00
C ASN A 24 -4.32 -6.63 -9.82
N PHE A 25 -3.49 -5.82 -9.15
CA PHE A 25 -2.56 -4.98 -9.88
C PHE A 25 -1.57 -5.84 -10.66
N MET A 26 -1.38 -5.53 -11.93
CA MET A 26 -0.50 -6.29 -12.83
C MET A 26 0.93 -6.42 -12.27
N PHE A 27 1.44 -5.35 -11.64
CA PHE A 27 2.76 -5.35 -11.01
C PHE A 27 2.83 -6.05 -9.64
N LEU A 28 1.69 -6.43 -9.04
CA LEU A 28 1.62 -7.22 -7.81
C LEU A 28 1.21 -8.68 -8.06
N ASN A 29 0.97 -9.07 -9.32
CA ASN A 29 0.60 -10.45 -9.63
C ASN A 29 1.67 -11.45 -9.21
N TRP A 30 2.96 -11.08 -9.26
CA TRP A 30 4.06 -11.94 -8.83
C TRP A 30 3.98 -12.30 -7.34
N VAL A 31 3.38 -11.44 -6.52
CA VAL A 31 3.24 -11.64 -5.07
C VAL A 31 2.33 -12.84 -4.80
N ASN A 32 1.31 -13.05 -5.66
CA ASN A 32 0.39 -14.18 -5.54
C ASN A 32 1.09 -15.55 -5.66
N ASN A 33 2.29 -15.60 -6.25
CA ASN A 33 3.07 -16.84 -6.38
C ASN A 33 3.70 -17.32 -5.06
N TRP A 34 3.80 -16.44 -4.06
CA TRP A 34 4.43 -16.73 -2.77
C TRP A 34 3.44 -17.31 -1.74
N GLY A 35 2.19 -17.49 -2.16
CA GLY A 35 1.10 -17.95 -1.31
C GLY A 35 0.38 -16.83 -0.55
N PRO A 36 -0.75 -17.16 0.10
CA PRO A 36 -1.66 -16.17 0.66
C PRO A 36 -1.06 -15.32 1.79
N GLY A 37 -0.28 -15.95 2.68
CA GLY A 37 0.32 -15.27 3.84
C GLY A 37 1.36 -14.21 3.44
N VAL A 38 2.30 -14.58 2.56
CA VAL A 38 3.31 -13.65 2.05
C VAL A 38 2.66 -12.54 1.21
N SER A 39 1.61 -12.88 0.46
CA SER A 39 0.86 -11.90 -0.33
C SER A 39 0.21 -10.81 0.53
N TRP A 40 -0.44 -11.22 1.62
CA TRP A 40 -1.03 -10.29 2.57
C TRP A 40 0.01 -9.45 3.29
N ALA A 41 1.14 -10.05 3.68
CA ALA A 41 2.22 -9.33 4.34
C ALA A 41 2.79 -8.20 3.46
N ILE A 42 3.03 -8.45 2.17
CA ILE A 42 3.54 -7.45 1.23
C ILE A 42 2.51 -6.33 1.00
N ARG A 43 1.24 -6.68 0.79
CA ARG A 43 0.15 -5.70 0.60
C ARG A 43 -0.07 -4.83 1.84
N GLY A 44 -0.12 -5.45 3.01
CA GLY A 44 -0.18 -4.75 4.29
C GLY A 44 1.02 -3.86 4.53
N GLY A 45 2.22 -4.32 4.18
CA GLY A 45 3.45 -3.54 4.21
C GLY A 45 3.38 -2.28 3.36
N LEU A 46 2.85 -2.37 2.13
CA LEU A 46 2.67 -1.21 1.25
C LEU A 46 1.71 -0.17 1.84
N VAL A 47 0.61 -0.61 2.47
CA VAL A 47 -0.31 0.30 3.17
C VAL A 47 0.39 1.03 4.31
N ILE A 48 1.08 0.29 5.18
CA ILE A 48 1.76 0.84 6.35
C ILE A 48 2.85 1.83 5.92
N ILE A 49 3.68 1.47 4.93
CA ILE A 49 4.73 2.36 4.41
C ILE A 49 4.11 3.62 3.80
N GLY A 50 3.06 3.49 2.99
CA GLY A 50 2.35 4.64 2.42
C GLY A 50 1.80 5.57 3.50
N LEU A 51 1.20 5.01 4.56
CA LEU A 51 0.65 5.76 5.67
C LEU A 51 1.75 6.50 6.46
N ILE A 52 2.88 5.82 6.74
CA ILE A 52 4.04 6.41 7.41
C ILE A 52 4.59 7.56 6.57
N MET A 53 4.76 7.37 5.26
CA MET A 53 5.25 8.43 4.36
C MET A 53 4.29 9.62 4.27
N TYR A 54 2.97 9.36 4.31
CA TYR A 54 1.96 10.42 4.33
C TYR A 54 2.03 11.26 5.61
N ILE A 55 2.14 10.60 6.77
CA ILE A 55 2.24 11.25 8.08
C ILE A 55 3.59 11.96 8.22
N ALA A 56 4.70 11.34 7.84
CA ALA A 56 6.04 11.94 7.89
C ALA A 56 6.20 13.12 6.92
N GLY A 57 5.45 13.12 5.81
CA GLY A 57 5.39 14.25 4.89
C GLY A 57 4.52 15.42 5.36
N LYS A 58 3.80 15.29 6.48
CA LYS A 58 3.11 16.41 7.13
C LYS A 58 4.19 17.40 7.58
N PRO A 59 4.17 18.67 7.13
CA PRO A 59 4.93 19.71 7.79
C PRO A 59 4.56 19.58 9.27
N SER A 60 5.56 19.35 10.11
CA SER A 60 5.37 19.60 11.52
C SER A 60 5.09 21.09 11.58
N ASP A 61 3.82 21.47 11.69
CA ASP A 61 3.43 22.80 12.16
C ASP A 61 3.96 22.90 13.59
N ARG A 62 5.26 23.16 13.72
CA ARG A 62 5.88 23.75 14.89
C ARG A 62 5.89 25.24 14.60
N GLU A 63 4.75 25.85 14.86
CA GLU A 63 4.70 27.26 15.29
C GLU A 63 5.24 27.35 16.73
#